data_AF-A0A4S0KD19-F1
#
_entry.id   AF-A0A4S0KD19-F1
#
_cell.length_a   1.000
_cell.length_b   1.000
_cell.length_c   1.000
_cell.angle_alpha   90.00
_cell.angle_beta   90.00
_cell.angle_gamma   90.00
#
_symmetry.space_group_name_H-M   'P 1'
#
loop_
_entity.id
_entity.type
_entity.pdbx_description
1 polymer ?
#
loop_
_entity_poly.entity_id
_entity_poly.type
_entity_poly.pdbx_seq_one_letter_code
_entity_poly.pdbx_strand_id
1 'polypeptide(L)'
;QGRMLQAEEIAGEIDRFRAAVAAVQARMDRALAQDSLSAGDRGIVAALRDIAADDSLTGEAEKAIKGGNDAVSATITAASTIAADFSAVDDHYLNARADDVQAVGRQICLVLLGQDDVSLENIPQGAILIADDIGAWDLARAPLKR
;
A
#
# COMPACT_ATOMS: atom_id res chain seq x y z
N GLN A 1 10.69 12.14 16.05
CA GLN A 1 10.14 13.24 15.22
C GLN A 1 11.04 13.38 14.01
N GLY A 2 10.47 13.21 12.81
CA GLY A 2 11.19 13.41 11.55
C GLY A 2 11.56 14.89 11.38
N ARG A 3 12.67 15.15 10.70
CA ARG A 3 13.07 16.49 10.28
C ARG A 3 12.05 17.03 9.27
N MET A 4 11.61 18.28 9.41
CA MET A 4 10.81 18.92 8.37
C MET A 4 11.66 19.26 7.14
N LEU A 5 11.09 19.05 5.96
CA LEU A 5 11.69 19.42 4.69
C LEU A 5 11.82 20.93 4.57
N GLN A 6 12.90 21.38 3.97
CA GLN A 6 13.05 22.75 3.48
C GLN A 6 12.32 22.91 2.14
N ALA A 7 12.01 24.15 1.76
CA ALA A 7 11.24 24.44 0.55
C ALA A 7 11.87 23.85 -0.72
N GLU A 8 13.20 23.81 -0.79
CA GLU A 8 13.95 23.29 -1.94
C GLU A 8 13.88 21.76 -2.04
N GLU A 9 13.58 21.06 -0.94
CA GLU A 9 13.52 19.60 -0.88
C GLU A 9 12.14 19.06 -1.26
N ILE A 10 11.09 19.89 -1.15
CA ILE A 10 9.69 19.49 -1.36
C ILE A 10 9.48 18.91 -2.77
N ALA A 11 10.03 19.56 -3.81
CA ALA A 11 9.84 19.10 -5.18
C ALA A 11 10.44 17.70 -5.42
N GLY A 12 11.67 17.49 -4.94
CA GLY A 12 12.34 16.19 -5.05
C GLY A 12 11.63 15.10 -4.24
N GLU A 13 11.07 15.45 -3.08
CA GLU A 13 10.33 14.48 -2.27
C GLU A 13 8.97 14.11 -2.89
N ILE A 14 8.28 15.06 -3.55
CA ILE A 14 7.07 14.75 -4.33
C ILE A 14 7.40 13.79 -5.48
N ASP A 15 8.49 14.03 -6.21
CA ASP A 15 8.90 13.14 -7.31
C ASP A 15 9.25 11.74 -6.80
N ARG A 16 9.94 11.66 -5.67
CA ARG A 16 10.24 10.39 -4.98
C ARG A 16 8.95 9.65 -4.58
N PHE A 17 7.97 10.36 -4.02
CA PHE A 17 6.66 9.80 -3.67
C PHE A 17 5.92 9.26 -4.90
N ARG A 18 5.82 10.05 -5.98
CA ARG A 18 5.17 9.64 -7.23
C ARG A 18 5.83 8.42 -7.86
N ALA A 19 7.16 8.37 -7.83
CA ALA A 19 7.90 7.20 -8.30
C ALA A 19 7.59 5.95 -7.47
N ALA A 20 7.44 6.08 -6.14
CA ALA A 20 7.07 4.97 -5.28
C ALA A 20 5.64 4.47 -5.57
N VAL A 21 4.68 5.38 -5.73
CA VAL A 21 3.30 5.05 -6.13
C VAL A 21 3.28 4.30 -7.47
N ALA A 22 4.00 4.80 -8.47
CA ALA A 22 4.10 4.16 -9.78
C ALA A 22 4.72 2.75 -9.70
N ALA A 23 5.73 2.56 -8.85
CA ALA A 23 6.36 1.25 -8.64
C ALA A 23 5.42 0.24 -7.98
N VAL A 24 4.58 0.69 -7.03
CA VAL A 24 3.53 -0.15 -6.42
C VAL A 24 2.49 -0.56 -7.46
N GLN A 25 1.98 0.40 -8.25
CA GLN A 25 1.03 0.12 -9.34
C GLN A 25 1.62 -0.89 -10.34
N ALA A 26 2.86 -0.68 -10.79
CA ALA A 26 3.53 -1.59 -11.71
C ALA A 26 3.73 -3.00 -11.13
N ARG A 27 3.95 -3.12 -9.80
CA ARG A 27 4.01 -4.43 -9.13
C ARG A 27 2.65 -5.12 -9.16
N MET A 28 1.56 -4.41 -8.91
CA MET A 28 0.20 -4.96 -8.95
C MET A 28 -0.22 -5.33 -10.37
N ASP A 29 0.08 -4.48 -11.37
CA ASP A 29 -0.16 -4.76 -12.79
C ASP A 29 0.57 -6.04 -13.25
N ARG A 30 1.83 -6.24 -12.81
CA ARG A 30 2.56 -7.48 -13.06
C ARG A 30 1.89 -8.70 -12.42
N ALA A 31 1.35 -8.56 -11.22
CA ALA A 31 0.62 -9.64 -10.55
C ALA A 31 -0.65 -10.00 -11.34
N LEU A 32 -1.42 -9.00 -11.78
CA LEU A 32 -2.64 -9.18 -12.58
C LEU A 32 -2.39 -9.87 -13.92
N ALA A 33 -1.23 -9.63 -14.53
CA ALA A 33 -0.81 -10.26 -15.78
C ALA A 33 -0.39 -11.73 -15.64
N GLN A 34 -0.16 -12.24 -14.41
CA GLN A 34 0.19 -13.65 -14.20
C GLN A 34 -1.06 -14.53 -14.21
N ASP A 35 -0.96 -15.72 -14.80
CA ASP A 35 -2.09 -16.69 -14.85
C ASP A 35 -2.32 -17.47 -13.55
N SER A 36 -1.46 -17.29 -12.56
CA SER A 36 -1.49 -17.99 -11.27
C SER A 36 -2.63 -17.54 -10.33
N LEU A 37 -3.17 -16.33 -10.52
CA LEU A 37 -4.21 -15.77 -9.66
C LEU A 37 -5.61 -16.32 -10.04
N SER A 38 -6.42 -16.63 -9.02
CA SER A 38 -7.83 -16.94 -9.24
C SER A 38 -8.58 -15.68 -9.71
N ALA A 39 -9.78 -15.83 -10.28
CA ALA A 39 -10.60 -14.69 -10.68
C ALA A 39 -10.95 -13.76 -9.51
N GLY A 40 -11.17 -14.33 -8.31
CA GLY A 40 -11.40 -13.56 -7.08
C GLY A 40 -10.18 -12.75 -6.66
N ASP A 41 -9.01 -13.39 -6.64
CA ASP A 41 -7.74 -12.74 -6.26
C ASP A 41 -7.37 -11.61 -7.24
N ARG A 42 -7.64 -11.78 -8.53
CA ARG A 42 -7.47 -10.71 -9.52
C ARG A 42 -8.35 -9.50 -9.22
N GLY A 43 -9.60 -9.72 -8.83
CA GLY A 43 -10.51 -8.64 -8.45
C GLY A 43 -9.98 -7.85 -7.24
N ILE A 44 -9.42 -8.55 -6.26
CA ILE A 44 -8.78 -7.95 -5.07
C ILE A 44 -7.57 -7.11 -5.49
N VAL A 45 -6.65 -7.68 -6.28
CA VAL A 45 -5.44 -6.96 -6.71
C VAL A 45 -5.79 -5.74 -7.56
N ALA A 46 -6.80 -5.83 -8.43
CA ALA A 46 -7.26 -4.68 -9.21
C ALA A 46 -7.79 -3.56 -8.31
N ALA A 47 -8.59 -3.89 -7.30
CA ALA A 47 -9.09 -2.90 -6.34
C ALA A 47 -7.96 -2.24 -5.55
N LEU A 48 -6.95 -3.01 -5.11
CA LEU A 48 -5.77 -2.47 -4.42
C LEU A 48 -4.94 -1.55 -5.32
N ARG A 49 -4.82 -1.90 -6.61
CA ARG A 49 -4.16 -1.07 -7.62
C ARG A 49 -4.89 0.25 -7.83
N ASP A 50 -6.21 0.22 -7.81
CA ASP A 50 -7.03 1.44 -7.91
C ASP A 50 -6.89 2.31 -6.67
N ILE A 51 -6.84 1.74 -5.47
CA ILE A 51 -6.55 2.48 -4.22
C ILE A 51 -5.15 3.14 -4.29
N ALA A 52 -4.14 2.43 -4.81
CA ALA A 52 -2.80 3.00 -4.98
C ALA A 52 -2.75 4.16 -5.98
N ALA A 53 -3.69 4.22 -6.91
CA ALA A 53 -3.84 5.29 -7.89
C ALA A 53 -4.86 6.38 -7.46
N ASP A 54 -5.47 6.24 -6.29
CA ASP A 54 -6.56 7.11 -5.85
C ASP A 54 -6.06 8.55 -5.59
N ASP A 55 -6.76 9.53 -6.16
CA ASP A 55 -6.41 10.94 -6.06
C ASP A 55 -6.57 11.47 -4.62
N SER A 56 -7.43 10.87 -3.80
CA SER A 56 -7.60 11.26 -2.39
C SER A 56 -6.36 10.85 -1.59
N LEU A 57 -5.90 9.60 -1.77
CA LEU A 57 -4.70 9.10 -1.10
C LEU A 57 -3.45 9.85 -1.56
N THR A 58 -3.24 9.93 -2.86
CA THR A 58 -2.05 10.59 -3.42
C THR A 58 -2.07 12.11 -3.18
N GLY A 59 -3.23 12.75 -3.27
CA GLY A 59 -3.42 14.17 -3.01
C GLY A 59 -3.17 14.54 -1.55
N GLU A 60 -3.69 13.77 -0.58
CA GLU A 60 -3.48 14.05 0.85
C GLU A 60 -2.00 13.83 1.24
N ALA A 61 -1.35 12.79 0.69
CA ALA A 61 0.09 12.59 0.88
C ALA A 61 0.91 13.74 0.28
N GLU A 62 0.64 14.16 -0.97
CA GLU A 62 1.34 15.31 -1.58
C GLU A 62 1.14 16.60 -0.79
N LYS A 63 -0.06 16.83 -0.26
CA LYS A 63 -0.36 18.00 0.58
C LYS A 63 0.44 17.95 1.88
N ALA A 64 0.56 16.79 2.51
CA ALA A 64 1.41 16.61 3.69
C ALA A 64 2.90 16.84 3.38
N ILE A 65 3.39 16.42 2.20
CA ILE A 65 4.77 16.69 1.75
C ILE A 65 4.98 18.18 1.52
N LYS A 66 4.04 18.86 0.87
CA LYS A 66 4.05 20.33 0.69
C LYS A 66 4.02 21.07 2.04
N GLY A 67 3.45 20.45 3.07
CA GLY A 67 3.47 20.93 4.46
C GLY A 67 4.78 20.69 5.20
N GLY A 68 5.78 20.08 4.56
CA GLY A 68 7.12 19.85 5.10
C GLY A 68 7.35 18.45 5.69
N ASN A 69 6.42 17.51 5.54
CA ASN A 69 6.65 16.12 5.95
C ASN A 69 7.46 15.36 4.89
N ASP A 70 8.28 14.40 5.30
CA ASP A 70 8.88 13.44 4.36
C ASP A 70 7.82 12.50 3.75
N ALA A 71 8.14 11.88 2.62
CA ALA A 71 7.20 11.05 1.87
C ALA A 71 6.67 9.86 2.67
N VAL A 72 7.48 9.27 3.56
CA VAL A 72 7.06 8.13 4.38
C VAL A 72 6.05 8.59 5.42
N SER A 73 6.39 9.63 6.19
CA SER A 73 5.48 10.20 7.19
C SER A 73 4.17 10.71 6.56
N ALA A 74 4.26 11.33 5.39
CA ALA A 74 3.10 11.81 4.63
C ALA A 74 2.20 10.66 4.17
N THR A 75 2.78 9.58 3.65
CA THR A 75 2.04 8.39 3.21
C THR A 75 1.32 7.71 4.37
N ILE A 76 2.01 7.50 5.49
CA ILE A 76 1.42 6.90 6.70
C ILE A 76 0.23 7.75 7.19
N THR A 77 0.41 9.07 7.22
CA THR A 77 -0.63 10.00 7.66
C THR A 77 -1.84 9.96 6.73
N ALA A 78 -1.63 10.04 5.41
CA ALA A 78 -2.71 10.01 4.43
C ALA A 78 -3.50 8.70 4.48
N ALA A 79 -2.80 7.56 4.50
CA ALA A 79 -3.44 6.25 4.61
C ALA A 79 -4.23 6.10 5.92
N SER A 80 -3.67 6.57 7.04
CA SER A 80 -4.34 6.53 8.34
C SER A 80 -5.60 7.38 8.40
N THR A 81 -5.57 8.59 7.83
CA THR A 81 -6.75 9.46 7.75
C THR A 81 -7.87 8.80 6.93
N ILE A 82 -7.55 8.31 5.73
CA ILE A 82 -8.55 7.70 4.85
C ILE A 82 -9.10 6.41 5.46
N ALA A 83 -8.25 5.58 6.06
CA ALA A 83 -8.69 4.37 6.75
C ALA A 83 -9.60 4.69 7.96
N ALA A 84 -9.32 5.76 8.70
CA ALA A 84 -10.17 6.21 9.79
C ALA A 84 -11.55 6.69 9.27
N ASP A 85 -11.58 7.40 8.14
CA ASP A 85 -12.84 7.84 7.52
C ASP A 85 -13.71 6.64 7.09
N PHE A 86 -13.09 5.58 6.54
CA PHE A 86 -13.79 4.33 6.23
C PHE A 86 -14.30 3.62 7.49
N SER A 87 -13.47 3.53 8.54
CA SER A 87 -13.80 2.84 9.79
C SER A 87 -14.85 3.57 10.64
N ALA A 88 -15.09 4.86 10.37
CA ALA A 88 -16.12 5.65 11.05
C ALA A 88 -17.54 5.23 10.63
N VAL A 89 -17.67 4.50 9.52
CA VAL A 89 -18.95 3.96 9.05
C VAL A 89 -19.08 2.52 9.56
N ASP A 90 -20.14 2.24 10.33
CA ASP A 90 -20.42 0.91 10.88
C ASP A 90 -20.94 -0.05 9.80
N ASP A 91 -20.06 -0.38 8.86
CA ASP A 91 -20.31 -1.25 7.71
C ASP A 91 -19.10 -2.16 7.48
N HIS A 92 -19.34 -3.48 7.44
CA HIS A 92 -18.29 -4.48 7.29
C HIS A 92 -17.48 -4.34 5.99
N TYR A 93 -18.12 -3.92 4.89
CA TYR A 93 -17.44 -3.72 3.62
C TYR A 93 -16.52 -2.49 3.66
N LEU A 94 -16.94 -1.42 4.33
CA LEU A 94 -16.11 -0.22 4.49
C LEU A 94 -14.94 -0.44 5.47
N ASN A 95 -15.14 -1.24 6.53
CA ASN A 95 -14.04 -1.66 7.39
C ASN A 95 -12.95 -2.42 6.62
N ALA A 96 -13.33 -3.36 5.74
CA ALA A 96 -12.37 -4.03 4.87
C ALA A 96 -11.62 -3.06 3.93
N ARG A 97 -12.27 -1.96 3.50
CA ARG A 97 -11.60 -0.90 2.74
C ARG A 97 -10.59 -0.10 3.55
N ALA A 98 -10.81 0.09 4.85
CA ALA A 98 -9.82 0.71 5.71
C ALA A 98 -8.51 -0.09 5.73
N ASP A 99 -8.61 -1.42 5.86
CA ASP A 99 -7.45 -2.32 5.86
C ASP A 99 -6.72 -2.32 4.52
N ASP A 100 -7.45 -2.28 3.41
CA ASP A 100 -6.85 -2.21 2.08
C ASP A 100 -6.06 -0.91 1.85
N VAL A 101 -6.57 0.23 2.34
CA VAL A 101 -5.86 1.52 2.28
C VAL A 101 -4.58 1.47 3.12
N GLN A 102 -4.62 0.87 4.30
CA GLN A 102 -3.44 0.67 5.14
C GLN A 102 -2.41 -0.23 4.45
N ALA A 103 -2.86 -1.33 3.84
CA ALA A 103 -2.01 -2.24 3.11
C ALA A 103 -1.29 -1.54 1.94
N VAL A 104 -2.02 -0.72 1.16
CA VAL A 104 -1.44 0.09 0.07
C VAL A 104 -0.44 1.11 0.61
N GLY A 105 -0.79 1.84 1.67
CA GLY A 105 0.11 2.79 2.32
C GLY A 105 1.42 2.15 2.78
N ARG A 106 1.34 0.94 3.36
CA ARG A 106 2.52 0.14 3.74
C ARG A 106 3.37 -0.22 2.52
N GLN A 107 2.78 -0.64 1.41
CA GLN A 107 3.53 -0.97 0.18
C GLN A 107 4.30 0.25 -0.37
N ILE A 108 3.67 1.42 -0.38
CA ILE A 108 4.33 2.66 -0.82
C ILE A 108 5.51 2.98 0.12
N CYS A 109 5.32 2.85 1.44
CA CYS A 109 6.39 3.08 2.41
C CYS A 109 7.58 2.13 2.22
N LEU A 110 7.34 0.86 1.96
CA LEU A 110 8.41 -0.11 1.68
C LEU A 110 9.24 0.30 0.47
N VAL A 111 8.58 0.71 -0.63
CA VAL A 111 9.28 1.22 -1.82
C VAL A 111 10.08 2.48 -1.50
N LEU A 112 9.51 3.42 -0.76
CA LEU A 112 10.20 4.65 -0.35
C LEU A 112 11.45 4.38 0.50
N LEU A 113 11.40 3.35 1.34
CA LEU A 113 12.50 2.93 2.19
C LEU A 113 13.52 2.03 1.47
N GLY A 114 13.27 1.68 0.20
CA GLY A 114 14.10 0.73 -0.55
C GLY A 114 14.10 -0.67 0.07
N GLN A 115 13.02 -1.02 0.77
CA GLN A 115 12.86 -2.31 1.42
C GLN A 115 11.99 -3.21 0.54
N ASP A 116 12.38 -4.47 0.47
CA ASP A 116 11.54 -5.48 -0.14
C ASP A 116 10.40 -5.86 0.78
N ASP A 117 9.24 -6.11 0.19
CA ASP A 117 8.12 -6.67 0.92
C ASP A 117 8.41 -8.13 1.25
N VAL A 118 7.95 -8.58 2.42
CA VAL A 118 8.08 -9.98 2.83
C VAL A 118 7.10 -10.78 1.98
N SER A 119 7.60 -11.38 0.91
CA SER A 119 6.76 -12.19 0.01
C SER A 119 6.46 -13.56 0.61
N LEU A 120 5.16 -13.87 0.75
CA LEU A 120 4.70 -15.19 1.16
C LEU A 120 4.99 -16.27 0.09
N GLU A 121 5.33 -15.89 -1.14
CA GLU A 121 5.64 -16.80 -2.26
C GLU A 121 6.81 -17.75 -1.95
N ASN A 122 7.74 -17.29 -1.09
CA ASN A 122 8.97 -17.97 -0.72
C ASN A 122 8.88 -18.69 0.63
N ILE A 123 7.68 -18.84 1.20
CA ILE A 123 7.50 -19.57 2.45
C ILE A 123 7.89 -21.05 2.26
N PRO A 124 8.69 -21.64 3.17
CA PRO A 124 9.07 -23.05 3.10
C PRO A 124 7.86 -23.99 3.15
N GLN A 125 7.93 -25.12 2.43
CA GLN A 125 6.89 -26.14 2.49
C GLN A 125 6.73 -26.67 3.93
N GLY A 126 5.48 -26.79 4.39
CA GLY A 126 5.17 -27.24 5.75
C GLY A 126 5.36 -26.19 6.85
N ALA A 127 5.69 -24.94 6.50
CA ALA A 127 5.74 -23.85 7.47
C ALA A 127 4.33 -23.44 7.94
N ILE A 128 4.24 -22.99 9.19
CA ILE A 128 3.04 -22.38 9.76
C ILE A 128 3.26 -20.86 9.80
N LEU A 129 2.37 -20.11 9.13
CA LEU A 129 2.36 -18.65 9.21
C LEU A 129 1.58 -18.22 10.46
N ILE A 130 2.20 -17.36 11.27
CA ILE A 130 1.57 -16.74 12.43
C ILE A 130 1.65 -15.23 12.23
N ALA A 131 0.50 -14.57 12.20
CA ALA A 131 0.36 -13.12 12.11
C ALA A 131 -0.88 -12.69 12.88
N ASP A 132 -0.87 -11.49 13.45
CA ASP A 132 -2.06 -10.92 14.09
C ASP A 132 -3.17 -10.66 13.06
N ASP A 133 -2.77 -10.27 11.85
CA ASP A 133 -3.65 -10.12 10.68
C ASP A 133 -2.87 -10.35 9.38
N ILE A 134 -3.59 -10.69 8.30
CA ILE A 134 -3.04 -10.86 6.95
C ILE A 134 -3.91 -10.14 5.91
N GLY A 135 -3.32 -9.14 5.26
CA GLY A 135 -3.99 -8.41 4.20
C GLY A 135 -4.27 -9.28 2.97
N ALA A 136 -5.35 -8.95 2.25
CA ALA A 136 -5.76 -9.66 1.05
C ALA A 136 -4.67 -9.66 -0.04
N TRP A 137 -3.87 -8.59 -0.11
CA TRP A 137 -2.66 -8.50 -0.93
C TRP A 137 -1.71 -9.68 -0.70
N ASP A 138 -1.32 -9.90 0.55
CA ASP A 138 -0.31 -10.90 0.91
C ASP A 138 -0.86 -12.32 0.73
N LEU A 139 -2.10 -12.55 1.16
CA LEU A 139 -2.76 -13.84 1.00
C LEU A 139 -2.90 -14.26 -0.47
N ALA A 140 -3.22 -13.33 -1.37
CA ALA A 140 -3.36 -13.61 -2.80
C ALA A 140 -2.07 -14.14 -3.46
N ARG A 141 -0.90 -13.83 -2.88
CA ARG A 141 0.41 -14.32 -3.35
C ARG A 141 0.93 -15.53 -2.56
N ALA A 142 0.20 -15.98 -1.54
CA ALA A 142 0.61 -17.12 -0.73
C ALA A 142 0.47 -18.44 -1.50
N PRO A 143 1.46 -19.34 -1.46
CA PRO A 143 1.42 -20.62 -2.18
C PRO A 143 0.59 -21.68 -1.44
N LEU A 144 -0.70 -21.42 -1.24
CA LEU A 144 -1.60 -22.24 -0.41
C LEU A 144 -1.86 -23.67 -0.94
N LYS A 145 -1.47 -23.96 -2.18
CA LYS A 145 -1.76 -25.23 -2.87
C LYS A 145 -0.51 -26.13 -3.06
N ARG A 146 0.59 -25.85 -2.37
CA ARG A 146 1.85 -26.61 -2.44
C ARG A 146 2.02 -27.59 -1.28
#